data_AF-A0A8V8TPG2-F1
#
_entry.id   AF-A0A8V8TPG2-F1
#
_cell.length_a   1.000
_cell.length_b   1.000
_cell.length_c   1.000
_cell.angle_alpha   90.00
_cell.angle_beta   90.00
_cell.angle_gamma   90.00
#
_symmetry.space_group_name_H-M   'P 1'
#
loop_
_entity.id
_entity.type
_entity.pdbx_description
1 polymer ?
#
loop_
_entity_poly.entity_id
_entity_poly.type
_entity_poly.pdbx_seq_one_letter_code
_entity_poly.pdbx_strand_id
1 'polypeptide(L)'
;MDLLWILPSLWLLLLGGPACLKTQEHPSCPGPRELEASKVVLLPSCPGAPGSPGEKGAPGPQGPPGPPGKMGPKGEPGDPVNLLRCQEGPRNCRELLSQGATLSGWYHLCLPEGRALPVFCDMDTEGGGWLVFQRRQDGSVDFFRSWSSYRAGFGNQESEFWLGNENLHQLTLQGNWELRVELEDFNGNRTFAHYATFRLLGEVDHYQLALGKFSEGTAGE
;
A
#
# COMPACT_ATOMS: atom_id res chain seq x y z
N MET A 1 -41.52 -70.87 -15.55
CA MET A 1 -40.15 -70.39 -15.25
C MET A 1 -39.74 -69.43 -16.37
N ASP A 2 -40.43 -68.30 -16.57
CA ASP A 2 -40.44 -67.08 -15.72
C ASP A 2 -39.01 -66.52 -15.61
N LEU A 3 -38.66 -65.30 -16.02
CA LEU A 3 -39.43 -64.06 -16.12
C LEU A 3 -38.62 -63.04 -16.97
N LEU A 4 -39.27 -62.27 -17.83
CA LEU A 4 -38.89 -60.90 -18.21
C LEU A 4 -40.18 -60.04 -18.11
N TRP A 5 -40.07 -58.71 -18.17
CA TRP A 5 -41.11 -57.64 -18.16
C TRP A 5 -41.09 -56.81 -16.86
N ILE A 6 -40.46 -55.62 -16.84
CA ILE A 6 -40.89 -54.25 -17.22
C ILE A 6 -41.42 -53.39 -16.02
N LEU A 7 -40.80 -52.21 -15.88
CA LEU A 7 -41.18 -50.88 -15.32
C LEU A 7 -42.35 -50.75 -14.31
N PRO A 8 -42.20 -49.87 -13.30
CA PRO A 8 -43.31 -49.11 -12.77
C PRO A 8 -43.14 -47.60 -12.96
N SER A 9 -44.18 -47.06 -13.59
CA SER A 9 -44.54 -45.66 -13.70
C SER A 9 -44.86 -45.03 -12.33
N LEU A 10 -44.33 -43.84 -12.10
CA LEU A 10 -45.06 -42.64 -11.70
C LEU A 10 -46.33 -42.83 -10.83
N TRP A 11 -46.21 -42.73 -9.50
CA TRP A 11 -47.31 -42.35 -8.59
C TRP A 11 -46.72 -41.74 -7.30
N LEU A 12 -46.43 -40.43 -7.30
CA LEU A 12 -46.96 -39.48 -6.32
C LEU A 12 -46.56 -38.04 -6.70
N LEU A 13 -47.55 -37.34 -7.25
CA LEU A 13 -47.59 -35.90 -7.42
C LEU A 13 -47.73 -35.21 -6.05
N LEU A 14 -46.94 -34.16 -5.87
CA LEU A 14 -47.37 -32.80 -5.48
C LEU A 14 -48.68 -32.67 -4.68
N LEU A 15 -48.60 -32.29 -3.40
CA LEU A 15 -49.52 -31.35 -2.76
C LEU A 15 -48.85 -30.69 -1.54
N GLY A 16 -48.70 -29.36 -1.56
CA GLY A 16 -48.48 -28.56 -0.34
C GLY A 16 -47.43 -27.45 -0.44
N GLY A 17 -47.74 -26.33 -1.12
CA GLY A 17 -47.05 -25.05 -0.86
C GLY A 17 -47.56 -24.38 0.43
N PRO A 18 -47.36 -23.06 0.57
CA PRO A 18 -46.17 -22.40 1.10
C PRO A 18 -46.31 -22.11 2.61
N ALA A 19 -45.21 -22.17 3.35
CA ALA A 19 -45.15 -21.59 4.70
C ALA A 19 -43.96 -20.62 4.77
N CYS A 20 -44.28 -19.34 4.63
CA CYS A 20 -43.43 -18.23 4.97
C CYS A 20 -43.41 -18.14 6.51
N LEU A 21 -42.27 -18.41 7.15
CA LEU A 21 -42.02 -18.03 8.55
C LEU A 21 -41.09 -16.81 8.58
N LYS A 22 -41.69 -15.63 8.79
CA LYS A 22 -41.11 -14.53 9.58
C LYS A 22 -40.87 -15.09 11.01
N THR A 23 -39.89 -14.71 11.83
CA THR A 23 -38.94 -13.60 11.92
C THR A 23 -38.03 -13.96 13.11
N GLN A 24 -36.72 -13.72 13.04
CA GLN A 24 -35.99 -13.28 14.24
C GLN A 24 -34.76 -12.49 13.82
N GLU A 25 -34.71 -11.22 14.27
CA GLU A 25 -33.59 -10.31 14.12
C GLU A 25 -32.41 -10.69 15.02
N HIS A 26 -31.21 -10.28 14.57
CA HIS A 26 -29.88 -10.32 15.18
C HIS A 26 -29.80 -9.77 16.63
N PRO A 27 -28.81 -10.15 17.48
CA PRO A 27 -27.38 -9.79 17.28
C PRO A 27 -26.41 -10.92 17.69
N SER A 28 -25.38 -11.25 16.93
CA SER A 28 -24.09 -10.58 17.07
C SER A 28 -23.11 -11.18 16.06
N CYS A 29 -22.76 -10.41 15.04
CA CYS A 29 -21.54 -10.70 14.28
C CYS A 29 -20.37 -10.14 15.11
N PRO A 30 -19.31 -10.91 15.41
CA PRO A 30 -18.10 -10.28 15.94
C PRO A 30 -17.61 -9.29 14.88
N GLY A 31 -17.51 -8.02 15.28
CA GLY A 31 -17.12 -6.92 14.39
C GLY A 31 -15.71 -7.08 13.83
N PRO A 32 -15.32 -6.21 12.88
CA PRO A 32 -13.94 -6.12 12.42
C PRO A 32 -13.01 -5.91 13.61
N ARG A 33 -12.01 -6.78 13.72
CA ARG A 33 -10.95 -6.69 14.72
C ARG A 33 -10.06 -5.53 14.33
N GLU A 34 -9.97 -4.52 15.20
CA GLU A 34 -8.99 -3.45 15.06
C GLU A 34 -7.58 -4.06 15.02
N LEU A 35 -6.88 -3.79 13.92
CA LEU A 35 -5.45 -3.98 13.78
C LEU A 35 -4.78 -2.82 14.49
N GLU A 36 -4.38 -3.00 15.75
CA GLU A 36 -3.46 -2.04 16.37
C GLU A 36 -2.04 -2.32 15.87
N ALA A 37 -1.59 -1.50 14.92
CA ALA A 37 -0.17 -1.35 14.65
C ALA A 37 0.50 -0.70 15.85
N SER A 38 1.50 -1.39 16.41
CA SER A 38 2.36 -0.86 17.46
C SER A 38 3.11 0.37 16.96
N LYS A 39 2.84 1.55 17.54
CA LYS A 39 3.74 2.71 17.49
C LYS A 39 4.09 3.12 18.91
N VAL A 40 5.21 2.64 19.41
CA VAL A 40 5.81 3.14 20.66
C VAL A 40 6.44 4.48 20.37
N VAL A 41 5.83 5.57 20.87
CA VAL A 41 6.43 6.91 20.90
C VAL A 41 7.04 7.11 22.29
N LEU A 42 8.35 7.31 22.34
CA LEU A 42 9.08 7.69 23.54
C LEU A 42 8.59 9.07 24.00
N LEU A 43 7.86 9.13 25.12
CA LEU A 43 7.56 10.38 25.83
C LEU A 43 8.65 10.59 26.89
N PRO A 44 9.45 11.67 26.83
CA PRO A 44 10.26 12.10 27.96
C PRO A 44 9.34 12.52 29.11
N SER A 45 9.65 12.03 30.30
CA SER A 45 9.02 12.35 31.59
C SER A 45 8.86 13.84 31.83
N CYS A 46 7.66 14.25 32.27
CA CYS A 46 7.32 15.62 32.66
C CYS A 46 8.16 16.10 33.87
N PRO A 47 8.84 17.25 33.78
CA PRO A 47 9.37 17.95 34.95
C PRO A 47 8.25 18.46 35.87
N GLY A 48 8.49 18.47 37.19
CA GLY A 48 7.54 18.93 38.21
C GLY A 48 7.09 20.38 38.03
N ALA A 49 5.85 20.66 38.47
CA ALA A 49 5.19 21.95 38.30
C ALA A 49 5.94 23.10 39.02
N PRO A 50 6.19 24.24 38.34
CA PRO A 50 6.58 25.49 39.00
C PRO A 50 5.47 26.00 39.93
N GLY A 51 5.86 26.66 41.03
CA GLY A 51 4.93 27.27 41.99
C GLY A 51 4.00 28.30 41.33
N SER A 52 2.79 28.43 41.87
CA SER A 52 1.74 29.31 41.32
C SER A 52 2.21 30.77 41.24
N PRO A 53 2.11 31.43 40.08
CA PRO A 53 2.36 32.86 39.94
C PRO A 53 1.38 33.70 40.78
N GLY A 54 1.87 34.79 41.37
CA GLY A 54 1.03 35.73 42.12
C GLY A 54 -0.04 36.40 41.24
N GLU A 55 -1.15 36.81 41.85
CA GLU A 55 -2.28 37.41 41.13
C GLU A 55 -1.84 38.62 40.30
N LYS A 56 -2.11 38.55 39.00
CA LYS A 56 -1.85 39.64 38.06
C LYS A 56 -2.94 40.70 38.24
N GLY A 57 -2.53 41.95 38.44
CA GLY A 57 -3.46 43.09 38.49
C GLY A 57 -4.36 43.15 37.24
N ALA A 58 -5.59 43.65 37.42
CA ALA A 58 -6.61 43.66 36.36
C ALA A 58 -6.06 44.31 35.08
N PRO A 59 -6.22 43.67 33.90
CA PRO A 59 -5.85 44.27 32.63
C PRO A 59 -6.57 45.61 32.41
N GLY A 60 -5.83 46.63 31.98
CA GLY A 60 -6.44 47.87 31.49
C GLY A 60 -7.36 47.57 30.28
N PRO A 61 -8.36 48.43 30.01
CA PRO A 61 -9.30 48.21 28.91
C PRO A 61 -8.55 48.04 27.59
N GLN A 62 -8.89 47.00 26.84
CA GLN A 62 -8.29 46.72 25.55
C GLN A 62 -8.65 47.84 24.57
N GLY A 63 -7.64 48.44 23.95
CA GLY A 63 -7.85 49.42 22.88
C GLY A 63 -8.62 48.80 21.71
N PRO A 64 -9.33 49.61 20.91
CA PRO A 64 -10.09 49.09 19.77
C PRO A 64 -9.18 48.31 18.82
N PRO A 65 -9.65 47.19 18.24
CA PRO A 65 -8.89 46.44 17.25
C PRO A 65 -8.41 47.34 16.11
N GLY A 66 -7.14 47.22 15.74
CA GLY A 66 -6.60 47.90 14.56
C GLY A 66 -7.30 47.41 13.29
N PRO A 67 -7.34 48.23 12.22
CA PRO A 67 -7.93 47.81 10.95
C PRO A 67 -7.22 46.56 10.41
N PRO A 68 -7.93 45.64 9.73
CA PRO A 68 -7.33 44.46 9.11
C PRO A 68 -6.15 44.83 8.21
N GLY A 69 -5.05 44.09 8.33
CA GLY A 69 -3.90 44.23 7.44
C GLY A 69 -4.31 43.96 5.99
N LYS A 70 -3.72 44.69 5.03
CA LYS A 70 -3.97 44.45 3.61
C LYS A 70 -3.47 43.05 3.26
N MET A 71 -4.29 42.28 2.53
CA MET A 71 -3.88 40.99 1.99
C MET A 71 -2.62 41.19 1.14
N GLY A 72 -1.61 40.34 1.37
CA GLY A 72 -0.38 40.34 0.57
C GLY A 72 -0.68 40.07 -0.91
N PRO A 73 0.25 40.40 -1.82
CA PRO A 73 0.08 40.06 -3.22
C PRO A 73 -0.16 38.56 -3.36
N LYS A 74 -1.15 38.19 -4.19
CA LYS A 74 -1.40 36.79 -4.55
C LYS A 74 -0.11 36.22 -5.15
N GLY A 75 0.38 35.12 -4.60
CA GLY A 75 1.53 34.41 -5.15
C GLY A 75 1.30 34.08 -6.63
N GLU A 76 2.37 34.13 -7.43
CA GLU A 76 2.29 33.78 -8.84
C GLU A 76 1.71 32.36 -9.00
N PRO A 77 0.79 32.14 -9.97
CA PRO A 77 0.35 30.79 -10.29
C PRO A 77 1.57 29.93 -10.64
N GLY A 78 1.77 28.82 -9.95
CA GLY A 78 2.77 27.84 -10.34
C GLY A 78 2.53 27.40 -11.78
N ASP A 79 3.59 27.36 -12.58
CA ASP A 79 3.55 26.99 -13.99
C ASP A 79 3.03 25.54 -14.13
N PRO A 80 1.89 25.29 -14.81
CA PRO A 80 1.33 23.95 -14.94
C PRO A 80 2.03 23.12 -16.02
N VAL A 81 3.13 23.61 -16.59
CA VAL A 81 3.86 22.92 -17.64
C VAL A 81 4.91 21.99 -17.01
N ASN A 82 4.55 20.69 -16.97
CA ASN A 82 5.46 19.54 -16.94
C ASN A 82 5.85 18.90 -15.58
N LEU A 83 4.89 18.73 -14.67
CA LEU A 83 5.06 17.89 -13.45
C LEU A 83 5.33 16.39 -13.73
N LEU A 84 5.12 15.89 -14.96
CA LEU A 84 5.28 14.48 -15.30
C LEU A 84 6.55 14.13 -16.08
N ARG A 85 7.21 15.07 -16.79
CA ARG A 85 8.48 14.74 -17.47
C ARG A 85 9.67 15.20 -16.66
N CYS A 86 10.35 14.24 -16.05
CA CYS A 86 11.64 14.45 -15.44
C CYS A 86 12.70 14.40 -16.56
N GLN A 87 13.59 15.40 -16.61
CA GLN A 87 14.76 15.39 -17.49
C GLN A 87 15.96 14.76 -16.78
N GLU A 88 16.09 15.01 -15.48
CA GLU A 88 17.14 14.48 -14.62
C GLU A 88 16.54 14.18 -13.24
N GLY A 89 16.89 13.04 -12.65
CA GLY A 89 16.39 12.59 -11.37
C GLY A 89 16.93 11.22 -10.98
N PRO A 90 16.75 10.78 -9.72
CA PRO A 90 17.20 9.47 -9.28
C PRO A 90 16.47 8.38 -10.05
N ARG A 91 17.21 7.35 -10.47
CA ARG A 91 16.69 6.23 -11.27
C ARG A 91 16.21 5.07 -10.41
N ASN A 92 16.64 5.02 -9.16
CA ASN A 92 16.29 3.97 -8.19
C ASN A 92 16.44 4.47 -6.74
N CYS A 93 15.92 3.69 -5.79
CA CYS A 93 15.99 4.00 -4.37
C CYS A 93 17.41 4.00 -3.82
N ARG A 94 18.34 3.24 -4.43
CA ARG A 94 19.75 3.23 -4.03
C ARG A 94 20.46 4.55 -4.35
N GLU A 95 20.16 5.18 -5.49
CA GLU A 95 20.65 6.51 -5.83
C GLU A 95 20.11 7.56 -4.83
N LEU A 96 18.82 7.50 -4.47
CA LEU A 96 18.23 8.35 -3.43
C LEU A 96 18.95 8.19 -2.08
N LEU A 97 19.19 6.94 -1.65
CA LEU A 97 19.91 6.67 -0.41
C LEU A 97 21.32 7.26 -0.42
N SER A 98 22.04 7.13 -1.54
CA SER A 98 23.39 7.69 -1.70
C SER A 98 23.42 9.23 -1.68
N GLN A 99 22.30 9.87 -2.05
CA GLN A 99 22.12 11.32 -2.00
C GLN A 99 21.69 11.82 -0.60
N GLY A 100 21.55 10.92 0.38
CA GLY A 100 21.23 11.26 1.77
C GLY A 100 19.76 11.07 2.16
N ALA A 101 18.92 10.53 1.28
CA ALA A 101 17.55 10.16 1.62
C ALA A 101 17.54 8.86 2.44
N THR A 102 17.66 8.98 3.75
CA THR A 102 17.84 7.86 4.70
C THR A 102 16.56 7.39 5.38
N LEU A 103 15.43 8.06 5.17
CA LEU A 103 14.15 7.67 5.76
C LEU A 103 13.31 6.90 4.74
N SER A 104 12.76 5.77 5.16
CA SER A 104 11.81 5.01 4.35
C SER A 104 10.55 5.83 4.05
N GLY A 105 10.06 5.80 2.81
CA GLY A 105 8.93 6.63 2.41
C GLY A 105 8.68 6.70 0.91
N TRP A 106 7.73 7.57 0.51
CA TRP A 106 7.40 7.80 -0.89
C TRP A 106 8.32 8.84 -1.52
N TYR A 107 8.91 8.48 -2.66
CA TYR A 107 9.80 9.30 -3.47
C TYR A 107 9.38 9.27 -4.94
N HIS A 108 9.92 10.18 -5.74
CA HIS A 108 9.75 10.17 -7.20
C HIS A 108 11.04 9.69 -7.87
N LEU A 109 10.92 8.65 -8.70
CA LEU A 109 11.99 8.22 -9.60
C LEU A 109 11.75 8.74 -11.00
N CYS A 110 12.83 8.93 -11.75
CA CYS A 110 12.79 9.24 -13.15
C CYS A 110 12.97 7.98 -14.00
N LEU A 111 11.92 7.55 -14.68
CA LEU A 111 11.97 6.40 -15.59
C LEU A 111 12.75 6.73 -16.87
N PRO A 112 13.29 5.72 -17.59
CA PRO A 112 14.05 5.94 -18.82
C PRO A 112 13.30 6.70 -19.92
N GLU A 113 11.97 6.56 -19.97
CA GLU A 113 11.09 7.30 -20.89
C GLU A 113 10.86 8.77 -20.48
N GLY A 114 11.52 9.22 -19.41
CA GLY A 114 11.44 10.57 -18.87
C GLY A 114 10.19 10.82 -18.04
N ARG A 115 9.48 9.77 -17.57
CA ARG A 115 8.28 9.91 -16.73
C ARG A 115 8.64 9.83 -15.25
N ALA A 116 8.12 10.76 -14.46
CA ALA A 116 8.21 10.71 -13.00
C ALA A 116 7.25 9.64 -12.43
N LEU A 117 7.76 8.73 -11.60
CA LEU A 117 7.00 7.64 -10.98
C LEU A 117 7.11 7.73 -9.45
N PRO A 118 6.00 7.91 -8.71
CA PRO A 118 6.01 7.76 -7.26
C PRO A 118 6.24 6.28 -6.88
N VAL A 119 7.21 6.04 -5.99
CA VAL A 119 7.55 4.71 -5.48
C VAL A 119 7.78 4.77 -3.98
N PHE A 120 7.58 3.66 -3.29
CA PHE A 120 7.99 3.53 -1.90
C PHE A 120 9.41 2.97 -1.85
N CYS A 121 10.32 3.71 -1.19
CA CYS A 121 11.67 3.26 -0.92
C CYS A 121 11.79 2.83 0.53
N ASP A 122 12.22 1.58 0.75
CA ASP A 122 12.70 1.10 2.04
C ASP A 122 14.20 1.40 2.13
N MET A 123 14.54 2.30 3.06
CA MET A 123 15.90 2.81 3.29
C MET A 123 16.55 2.19 4.53
N ASP A 124 15.87 1.28 5.21
CA ASP A 124 16.30 0.72 6.50
C ASP A 124 16.67 -0.76 6.40
N THR A 125 15.87 -1.56 5.70
CA THR A 125 16.03 -3.02 5.65
C THR A 125 17.29 -3.43 4.88
N GLU A 126 18.15 -4.28 5.47
CA GLU A 126 19.36 -4.81 4.83
C GLU A 126 20.26 -3.74 4.17
N GLY A 127 20.41 -2.59 4.82
CA GLY A 127 21.24 -1.48 4.30
C GLY A 127 20.51 -0.54 3.34
N GLY A 128 19.22 -0.78 3.08
CA GLY A 128 18.31 0.15 2.40
C GLY A 128 18.50 0.25 0.89
N GLY A 129 17.72 1.15 0.29
CA GLY A 129 17.74 1.40 -1.16
C GLY A 129 16.84 0.44 -1.93
N TRP A 130 15.89 -0.20 -1.25
CA TRP A 130 14.94 -1.13 -1.83
C TRP A 130 13.72 -0.41 -2.38
N LEU A 131 13.30 -0.76 -3.58
CA LEU A 131 12.04 -0.30 -4.16
C LEU A 131 10.94 -1.31 -3.83
N VAL A 132 9.95 -0.90 -3.04
CA VAL A 132 8.79 -1.73 -2.70
C VAL A 132 7.73 -1.54 -3.76
N PHE A 133 7.52 -2.56 -4.59
CA PHE A 133 6.53 -2.51 -5.68
C PHE A 133 5.19 -3.19 -5.33
N GLN A 134 5.16 -3.99 -4.27
CA GLN A 134 3.97 -4.67 -3.78
C GLN A 134 4.01 -4.67 -2.25
N ARG A 135 2.88 -4.32 -1.62
CA ARG A 135 2.74 -4.41 -0.16
C ARG A 135 1.35 -4.94 0.22
N ARG A 136 1.32 -5.96 1.10
CA ARG A 136 0.13 -6.48 1.80
C ARG A 136 0.29 -6.24 3.29
N GLN A 137 -0.78 -5.86 3.99
CA GLN A 137 -0.74 -5.54 5.42
C GLN A 137 -2.05 -5.93 6.13
N ASP A 138 -3.18 -5.42 5.66
CA ASP A 138 -4.46 -5.48 6.38
C ASP A 138 -5.63 -6.01 5.55
N GLY A 139 -5.43 -6.26 4.25
CA GLY A 139 -6.50 -6.64 3.33
C GLY A 139 -7.47 -5.51 3.01
N SER A 140 -7.11 -4.24 3.28
CA SER A 140 -7.94 -3.06 2.97
C SER A 140 -8.12 -2.83 1.47
N VAL A 141 -7.23 -3.37 0.64
CA VAL A 141 -7.30 -3.24 -0.82
C VAL A 141 -7.60 -4.59 -1.45
N ASP A 142 -8.60 -4.61 -2.33
CA ASP A 142 -8.89 -5.80 -3.13
C ASP A 142 -7.79 -6.00 -4.20
N PHE A 143 -7.20 -7.20 -4.24
CA PHE A 143 -6.21 -7.62 -5.24
C PHE A 143 -6.81 -8.51 -6.33
N PHE A 144 -8.08 -8.92 -6.26
CA PHE A 144 -8.74 -9.64 -7.34
C PHE A 144 -9.17 -8.68 -8.46
N ARG A 145 -8.18 -8.23 -9.25
CA ARG A 145 -8.33 -7.14 -10.21
C ARG A 145 -8.15 -7.58 -11.67
N SER A 146 -8.64 -6.73 -12.56
CA SER A 146 -8.50 -6.88 -14.01
C SER A 146 -7.03 -6.78 -14.49
N TRP A 147 -6.76 -7.31 -15.68
CA TRP A 147 -5.48 -7.13 -16.37
C TRP A 147 -5.05 -5.67 -16.45
N SER A 148 -5.97 -4.77 -16.85
CA SER A 148 -5.68 -3.33 -16.97
C SER A 148 -5.30 -2.69 -15.63
N SER A 149 -5.86 -3.18 -14.52
CA SER A 149 -5.49 -2.72 -13.17
C SER A 149 -4.07 -3.16 -12.82
N TYR A 150 -3.72 -4.42 -13.04
CA TYR A 150 -2.35 -4.90 -12.79
C TYR A 150 -1.33 -4.23 -13.70
N ARG A 151 -1.70 -3.93 -14.95
CA ARG A 151 -0.87 -3.16 -15.88
C ARG A 151 -0.53 -1.78 -15.33
N ALA A 152 -1.54 -1.01 -14.93
CA ALA A 152 -1.39 0.38 -14.51
C ALA A 152 -0.91 0.56 -13.06
N GLY A 153 -1.21 -0.39 -12.18
CA GLY A 153 -1.05 -0.26 -10.74
C GLY A 153 -2.34 0.14 -10.04
N PHE A 154 -2.44 -0.19 -8.75
CA PHE A 154 -3.60 0.11 -7.90
C PHE A 154 -3.24 0.07 -6.41
N GLY A 155 -4.11 0.62 -5.57
CA GLY A 155 -4.00 0.58 -4.11
C GLY A 155 -3.85 1.95 -3.49
N ASN A 156 -3.33 1.98 -2.27
CA ASN A 156 -3.14 3.20 -1.48
C ASN A 156 -1.69 3.30 -1.01
N GLN A 157 -1.12 4.50 -1.09
CA GLN A 157 0.25 4.79 -0.66
C GLN A 157 0.45 4.54 0.85
N GLU A 158 -0.60 4.70 1.64
CA GLU A 158 -0.55 4.55 3.09
C GLU A 158 -0.72 3.10 3.56
N SER A 159 -1.27 2.21 2.72
CA SER A 159 -1.54 0.81 3.07
C SER A 159 -1.03 -0.18 2.01
N GLU A 160 -1.92 -0.86 1.29
CA GLU A 160 -1.59 -1.91 0.35
C GLU A 160 -1.60 -1.41 -1.09
N PHE A 161 -0.67 -1.89 -1.91
CA PHE A 161 -0.63 -1.50 -3.31
C PHE A 161 0.10 -2.51 -4.19
N TRP A 162 -0.15 -2.36 -5.49
CA TRP A 162 0.61 -2.93 -6.60
C TRP A 162 1.08 -1.78 -7.49
N LEU A 163 2.38 -1.63 -7.70
CA LEU A 163 2.96 -0.50 -8.43
C LEU A 163 2.57 -0.47 -9.92
N GLY A 164 2.30 -1.62 -10.52
CA GLY A 164 1.91 -1.75 -11.93
C GLY A 164 2.96 -2.47 -12.78
N ASN A 165 2.51 -3.39 -13.63
CA ASN A 165 3.38 -4.22 -14.45
C ASN A 165 4.13 -3.39 -15.49
N GLU A 166 3.50 -2.35 -16.07
CA GLU A 166 4.18 -1.49 -17.02
C GLU A 166 5.30 -0.70 -16.33
N ASN A 167 5.07 -0.22 -15.11
CA ASN A 167 6.09 0.45 -14.32
C ASN A 167 7.27 -0.49 -14.00
N LEU A 168 6.97 -1.73 -13.59
CA LEU A 168 7.97 -2.76 -13.32
C LEU A 168 8.77 -3.16 -14.57
N HIS A 169 8.10 -3.29 -15.71
CA HIS A 169 8.76 -3.52 -16.99
C HIS A 169 9.75 -2.39 -17.27
N GLN A 170 9.29 -1.13 -17.27
CA GLN A 170 10.14 0.04 -17.54
C GLN A 170 11.32 0.18 -16.57
N LEU A 171 11.12 -0.09 -15.27
CA LEU A 171 12.18 -0.08 -14.26
C LEU A 171 13.23 -1.17 -14.53
N THR A 172 12.78 -2.39 -14.83
CA THR A 172 13.64 -3.56 -15.01
C THR A 172 14.18 -3.73 -16.43
N LEU A 173 13.88 -2.79 -17.34
CA LEU A 173 14.42 -2.76 -18.72
C LEU A 173 15.95 -2.63 -18.74
N GLN A 174 16.51 -1.88 -17.79
CA GLN A 174 17.95 -1.61 -17.70
C GLN A 174 18.48 -1.92 -16.30
N GLY A 175 19.76 -2.32 -16.24
CA GLY A 175 20.41 -2.69 -14.99
C GLY A 175 19.99 -4.07 -14.48
N ASN A 176 20.65 -4.51 -13.41
CA ASN A 176 20.30 -5.73 -12.70
C ASN A 176 19.55 -5.35 -11.43
N TRP A 177 18.37 -5.93 -11.26
CA TRP A 177 17.51 -5.73 -10.10
C TRP A 177 17.42 -7.05 -9.36
N GLU A 178 17.82 -7.08 -8.09
CA GLU A 178 17.59 -8.24 -7.23
C GLU A 178 16.17 -8.19 -6.65
N LEU A 179 15.60 -9.35 -6.35
CA LEU A 179 14.28 -9.46 -5.72
C LEU A 179 14.43 -10.03 -4.32
N ARG A 180 13.90 -9.29 -3.34
CA ARG A 180 13.67 -9.74 -1.98
C ARG A 180 12.17 -9.84 -1.74
N VAL A 181 11.71 -11.01 -1.31
CA VAL A 181 10.34 -11.25 -0.87
C VAL A 181 10.36 -11.36 0.65
N GLU A 182 9.53 -10.59 1.34
CA GLU A 182 9.33 -10.69 2.78
C GLU A 182 7.91 -11.16 3.07
N LEU A 183 7.80 -12.11 3.99
CA LEU A 183 6.55 -12.71 4.43
C LEU A 183 6.49 -12.66 5.95
N GLU A 184 5.37 -12.21 6.49
CA GLU A 184 5.08 -12.25 7.93
C GLU A 184 3.81 -13.09 8.14
N ASP A 185 3.87 -14.07 9.05
CA ASP A 185 2.69 -14.85 9.42
C ASP A 185 1.85 -14.15 10.50
N PHE A 186 0.67 -14.73 10.82
CA PHE A 186 -0.22 -14.17 11.85
C PHE A 186 0.36 -14.23 13.27
N ASN A 187 1.46 -14.95 13.48
CA ASN A 187 2.18 -15.03 14.73
C ASN A 187 3.33 -14.00 14.80
N GLY A 188 3.54 -13.20 13.75
CA GLY A 188 4.61 -12.20 13.64
C GLY A 188 5.96 -12.79 13.23
N ASN A 189 6.02 -14.04 12.78
CA ASN A 189 7.26 -14.64 12.30
C ASN A 189 7.57 -14.13 10.90
N ARG A 190 8.74 -13.51 10.76
CA ARG A 190 9.23 -12.98 9.48
C ARG A 190 10.13 -13.99 8.78
N THR A 191 9.85 -14.22 7.51
CA THR A 191 10.67 -15.02 6.60
C THR A 191 10.95 -14.25 5.32
N PHE A 192 12.00 -14.63 4.60
CA PHE A 192 12.36 -13.95 3.36
C PHE A 192 12.91 -14.92 2.31
N ALA A 193 12.89 -14.50 1.04
CA ALA A 193 13.52 -15.19 -0.10
C ALA A 193 14.18 -14.18 -1.03
N HIS A 194 15.40 -14.49 -1.49
CA HIS A 194 16.20 -13.64 -2.37
C HIS A 194 16.49 -14.31 -3.70
N TYR A 195 16.43 -13.51 -4.75
CA TYR A 195 16.73 -13.91 -6.11
C TYR A 195 17.69 -12.91 -6.74
N ALA A 196 18.71 -13.43 -7.43
CA ALA A 196 19.82 -12.64 -7.95
C ALA A 196 19.39 -11.61 -9.02
N THR A 197 18.34 -11.91 -9.80
CA THR A 197 17.80 -10.99 -10.81
C THR A 197 16.29 -11.08 -10.90
N PHE A 198 15.63 -9.98 -11.23
CA PHE A 198 14.20 -9.89 -11.47
C PHE A 198 13.93 -8.95 -12.63
N ARG A 199 13.09 -9.40 -13.55
CA ARG A 199 12.67 -8.61 -14.70
C ARG A 199 11.28 -9.04 -15.16
N LEU A 200 10.47 -8.07 -15.58
CA LEU A 200 9.26 -8.34 -16.35
C LEU A 200 9.50 -7.99 -17.82
N LEU A 201 9.08 -8.87 -18.72
CA LEU A 201 9.00 -8.56 -20.15
C LEU A 201 7.84 -7.60 -20.44
N GLY A 202 7.67 -7.19 -21.69
CA GLY A 202 6.65 -6.21 -22.07
C GLY A 202 5.23 -6.77 -22.12
N GLU A 203 4.25 -5.90 -22.38
CA GLU A 203 2.83 -6.31 -22.46
C GLU A 203 2.56 -7.36 -23.55
N VAL A 204 3.31 -7.30 -24.66
CA VAL A 204 3.21 -8.27 -25.78
C VAL A 204 3.58 -9.69 -25.35
N ASP A 205 4.52 -9.80 -24.39
CA ASP A 205 4.95 -11.06 -23.79
C ASP A 205 4.21 -11.30 -22.45
N HIS A 206 3.05 -10.67 -22.28
CA HIS A 206 2.19 -10.81 -21.10
C HIS A 206 2.90 -10.52 -19.76
N TYR A 207 3.86 -9.60 -19.74
CA TYR A 207 4.67 -9.31 -18.56
C TYR A 207 5.33 -10.55 -17.97
N GLN A 208 5.79 -11.47 -18.83
CA GLN A 208 6.44 -12.70 -18.40
C GLN A 208 7.58 -12.41 -17.43
N LEU A 209 7.60 -13.15 -16.32
CA LEU A 209 8.65 -13.08 -15.32
C LEU A 209 9.92 -13.74 -15.82
N ALA A 210 11.02 -12.99 -15.84
CA ALA A 210 12.37 -13.49 -16.00
C ALA A 210 13.10 -13.37 -14.65
N LEU A 211 13.12 -14.49 -13.91
CA LEU A 211 13.70 -14.56 -12.57
C LEU A 211 15.08 -15.21 -12.61
N GLY A 212 16.01 -14.66 -11.84
CA GLY A 212 17.34 -15.20 -11.63
C GLY A 212 17.33 -16.37 -10.65
N LYS A 213 18.52 -16.90 -10.37
CA LYS A 213 18.69 -17.97 -9.40
C LYS A 213 18.30 -17.49 -8.00
N PHE A 214 17.65 -18.37 -7.25
CA PHE A 214 17.52 -18.24 -5.81
C PHE A 214 18.92 -18.17 -5.17
N SER A 215 19.12 -17.25 -4.24
CA SER A 215 20.38 -17.09 -3.50
C SER A 215 20.26 -17.64 -2.08
N GLU A 216 19.31 -17.11 -1.30
CA GLU A 216 19.09 -17.47 0.09
C GLU A 216 17.69 -17.06 0.57
N GLY A 217 17.25 -17.62 1.68
CA GLY A 217 15.95 -17.29 2.24
C GLY A 217 15.44 -18.28 3.26
N THR A 218 14.90 -17.79 4.37
CA THR A 218 14.22 -18.62 5.38
C THR A 218 12.83 -19.06 4.95
N ALA A 219 12.24 -18.42 3.94
CA ALA A 219 10.97 -18.83 3.34
C ALA A 219 11.11 -20.01 2.37
N GLY A 220 12.33 -20.35 1.96
CA GLY A 220 12.60 -21.31 0.89
C GLY A 220 12.47 -20.71 -0.51
N GLU A 221 12.64 -21.56 -1.52
CA GLU A 221 12.36 -21.27 -2.94
C GLU A 221 10.91 -21.61 -3.30
#